data_AF-A0A2D7XEU2-F1
#
_entry.id   AF-A0A2D7XEU2-F1
#
_cell.length_a   1.000
_cell.length_b   1.000
_cell.length_c   1.000
_cell.angle_alpha   90.00
_cell.angle_beta   90.00
_cell.angle_gamma   90.00
#
_symmetry.space_group_name_H-M   'P 1'
#
loop_
_entity.id
_entity.type
_entity.pdbx_description
1 polymer ?
#
loop_
_entity_poly.entity_id
_entity_poly.type
_entity_poly.pdbx_seq_one_letter_code
_entity_poly.pdbx_strand_id
1 'polypeptide(L)'
;MKASDILLRVTNVLQDAGYDYWEKTELLRWLSDFRLDAYKIRPDLYEKSEKVVLVEGVTQTLPNDSSFLFSVSHNTSSPRKRVVTLASSSVLDRVRPHWRSMAPMPEIQHYLHDQREPKTFEVYPPARAGV
;
A
#
# COMPACT_ATOMS: atom_id res chain seq x y z
N MET A 1 9.24 -14.69 12.41
CA MET A 1 10.25 -14.49 13.47
C MET A 1 9.75 -13.36 14.37
N LYS A 2 9.72 -13.54 15.68
CA LYS A 2 9.23 -12.48 16.60
C LYS A 2 10.38 -11.55 16.96
N ALA A 3 10.07 -10.28 17.27
CA ALA A 3 11.07 -9.31 17.72
C ALA A 3 11.80 -9.77 19.00
N SER A 4 11.09 -10.49 19.88
CA SER A 4 11.65 -11.11 21.08
C SER A 4 12.81 -12.06 20.78
N ASP A 5 12.73 -12.81 19.67
CA ASP A 5 13.73 -13.82 19.31
C ASP A 5 15.01 -13.13 18.83
N ILE A 6 14.88 -11.99 18.16
CA ILE A 6 16.01 -11.17 17.70
C ILE A 6 16.71 -10.54 18.89
N LEU A 7 15.95 -9.95 19.82
CA LEU A 7 16.51 -9.35 21.03
C LEU A 7 17.29 -10.38 21.85
N LEU A 8 16.74 -11.59 22.03
CA LEU A 8 17.42 -12.66 22.78
C LEU A 8 18.74 -13.08 22.12
N ARG A 9 18.80 -13.11 20.78
CA ARG A 9 20.06 -13.38 20.07
C ARG A 9 21.06 -12.26 20.25
N VAL A 10 20.63 -11.00 20.19
CA VAL A 10 21.49 -9.82 20.38
C VAL A 10 22.04 -9.79 21.80
N THR A 11 21.22 -10.02 22.83
CA THR A 11 21.69 -10.07 24.23
C THR A 11 22.71 -11.18 24.44
N ASN A 12 22.52 -12.35 23.81
CA ASN A 12 23.49 -13.44 23.88
C ASN A 12 24.83 -13.06 23.22
N VAL A 13 24.80 -12.36 22.08
CA VAL A 13 26.01 -11.88 21.41
C VAL A 13 26.73 -10.80 22.22
N LEU A 14 25.97 -9.90 22.84
CA LEU A 14 26.49 -8.84 23.71
C LEU A 14 26.94 -9.35 25.08
N GLN A 15 26.65 -10.61 25.42
CA GLN A 15 26.86 -11.20 26.75
C GLN A 15 26.17 -10.42 27.89
N ASP A 16 25.07 -9.73 27.57
CA ASP A 16 24.29 -8.90 28.50
C ASP A 16 22.90 -9.51 28.69
N ALA A 17 22.82 -10.57 29.49
CA ALA A 17 21.54 -11.24 29.77
C ALA A 17 20.64 -10.44 30.73
N GLY A 18 21.24 -9.54 31.53
CA GLY A 18 20.57 -8.68 32.50
C GLY A 18 19.97 -7.41 31.90
N TYR A 19 20.40 -7.01 30.69
CA TYR A 19 20.17 -5.68 30.14
C TYR A 19 20.78 -4.59 31.04
N ASP A 20 21.93 -4.88 31.64
CA ASP A 20 22.60 -4.00 32.60
C ASP A 20 23.36 -2.87 31.90
N TYR A 21 23.88 -3.14 30.70
CA TYR A 21 24.62 -2.17 29.89
C TYR A 21 23.77 -1.61 28.76
N TRP A 22 22.93 -2.47 28.14
CA TRP A 22 22.06 -2.10 27.05
C TRP A 22 20.61 -2.34 27.45
N GLU A 23 19.90 -1.26 27.76
CA GLU A 23 18.50 -1.37 28.14
C GLU A 23 17.66 -1.98 27.02
N LYS A 24 16.71 -2.84 27.39
CA LYS A 24 15.80 -3.48 26.43
C LYS A 24 15.02 -2.47 25.57
N THR A 25 14.68 -1.33 26.15
CA THR A 25 13.99 -0.20 25.50
C THR A 25 14.85 0.42 24.40
N GLU A 26 16.16 0.53 24.60
CA GLU A 26 17.11 1.05 23.63
C GLU A 26 17.26 0.11 22.43
N LEU A 27 17.47 -1.18 22.69
CA LEU A 27 17.56 -2.19 21.61
C LEU A 27 16.30 -2.23 20.74
N LEU A 28 15.13 -2.01 21.35
CA LEU A 28 13.86 -1.90 20.63
C LEU A 28 13.76 -0.64 19.76
N ARG A 29 14.34 0.48 20.21
CA ARG A 29 14.42 1.71 19.40
C ARG A 29 15.28 1.47 18.16
N TRP A 30 16.47 0.91 18.32
CA TRP A 30 17.35 0.61 17.19
C TRP A 30 16.71 -0.36 16.19
N LEU A 31 15.98 -1.37 16.67
CA LEU A 31 15.23 -2.26 15.79
C LEU A 31 14.14 -1.51 15.01
N SER A 32 13.49 -0.54 15.65
CA SER A 32 12.47 0.29 15.01
C SER A 32 13.07 1.23 13.98
N ASP A 33 14.23 1.84 14.29
CA ASP A 33 14.98 2.70 13.37
C ASP A 33 15.44 1.92 12.13
N PHE A 34 15.98 0.71 12.34
CA PHE A 34 16.33 -0.18 11.24
C PHE A 34 15.14 -0.49 10.33
N ARG A 35 13.94 -0.74 10.89
CA ARG A 35 12.75 -1.00 10.09
C ARG A 35 12.35 0.22 9.24
N LEU A 36 12.49 1.42 9.80
CA LEU A 36 12.22 2.66 9.05
C LEU A 36 13.22 2.85 7.92
N ASP A 37 14.50 2.57 8.15
CA ASP A 37 15.53 2.69 7.12
C ASP A 37 15.42 1.58 6.06
N ALA A 38 15.10 0.35 6.47
CA ALA A 38 14.79 -0.74 5.55
C ALA A 38 13.59 -0.39 4.65
N TYR A 39 12.54 0.24 5.21
CA TYR A 39 11.39 0.70 4.44
C TYR A 39 11.78 1.76 3.39
N LYS A 40 12.70 2.68 3.70
CA LYS A 40 13.18 3.69 2.73
C LYS A 40 13.95 3.07 1.57
N ILE A 41 14.77 2.05 1.85
CA ILE A 41 15.63 1.41 0.82
C ILE A 41 14.82 0.40 0.00
N ARG A 42 14.00 -0.41 0.65
CA ARG A 42 13.20 -1.47 0.03
C ARG A 42 11.78 -1.50 0.60
N PRO A 43 10.89 -0.62 0.12
CA PRO A 43 9.50 -0.59 0.58
C PRO A 43 8.77 -1.91 0.27
N ASP A 44 9.19 -2.65 -0.76
CA ASP A 44 8.65 -3.97 -1.14
C ASP A 44 8.68 -5.00 0.00
N LEU A 45 9.59 -4.88 0.96
CA LEU A 45 9.67 -5.79 2.12
C LEU A 45 8.42 -5.72 3.02
N TYR A 46 7.65 -4.64 2.89
CA TYR A 46 6.45 -4.38 3.66
C TYR A 46 5.19 -4.42 2.79
N GLU A 47 5.25 -5.04 1.60
CA GLU A 47 4.10 -5.22 0.74
C GLU A 47 3.02 -6.06 1.42
N LYS A 48 1.78 -5.54 1.44
CA LYS A 48 0.59 -6.24 1.93
C LYS A 48 -0.50 -6.16 0.86
N SER A 49 -1.02 -7.30 0.45
CA SER A 49 -2.20 -7.37 -0.42
C SER A 49 -3.46 -7.40 0.42
N GLU A 50 -4.34 -6.43 0.23
CA GLU A 50 -5.63 -6.35 0.92
C GLU A 50 -6.75 -5.97 -0.05
N LYS A 51 -7.98 -6.37 0.27
CA LYS A 51 -9.16 -5.97 -0.50
C LYS A 51 -9.57 -4.56 -0.07
N VAL A 52 -9.62 -3.64 -1.03
CA VAL A 52 -10.07 -2.27 -0.80
C VAL A 52 -11.48 -2.12 -1.37
N VAL A 53 -12.41 -1.64 -0.54
CA VAL A 53 -13.76 -1.31 -0.97
C VAL A 53 -13.75 0.12 -1.50
N LEU A 54 -14.15 0.30 -2.77
CA LEU A 54 -14.11 1.61 -3.41
C LEU A 54 -15.31 2.49 -2.99
N VAL A 55 -15.04 3.78 -2.90
CA VAL A 55 -16.05 4.84 -2.71
C VAL A 55 -16.60 5.25 -4.07
N GLU A 56 -17.82 5.80 -4.10
CA GLU A 56 -18.38 6.33 -5.34
C GLU A 56 -17.53 7.47 -5.91
N GLY A 57 -17.17 7.38 -7.20
CA GLY A 57 -16.42 8.40 -7.92
C GLY A 57 -15.08 7.94 -8.51
N VAL A 58 -14.28 8.91 -8.94
CA VAL A 58 -13.00 8.68 -9.64
C VAL A 58 -11.85 8.52 -8.66
N THR A 59 -11.78 9.40 -7.65
CA THR A 59 -10.65 9.47 -6.74
C THR A 59 -10.86 8.53 -5.56
N GLN A 60 -9.86 7.70 -5.29
CA GLN A 60 -9.87 6.72 -4.22
C GLN A 60 -8.68 6.99 -3.30
N THR A 61 -8.90 6.78 -2.01
CA THR A 61 -7.86 6.91 -0.98
C THR A 61 -7.43 5.53 -0.52
N LEU A 62 -6.13 5.36 -0.39
CA LEU A 62 -5.56 4.16 0.22
C LEU A 62 -6.01 4.02 1.70
N PRO A 63 -6.13 2.79 2.22
CA PRO A 63 -6.38 2.55 3.64
C PRO A 63 -5.32 3.22 4.53
N ASN A 64 -5.70 3.63 5.74
CA ASN A 64 -4.85 4.43 6.65
C ASN A 64 -3.47 3.83 6.94
N ASP A 65 -3.34 2.51 6.92
CA ASP A 65 -2.08 1.80 7.22
C ASP A 65 -1.12 1.72 6.03
N SER A 66 -1.53 2.21 4.85
CA SER A 66 -0.73 2.14 3.63
C SER A 66 -0.20 3.50 3.21
N SER A 67 1.08 3.51 2.83
CA SER A 67 1.80 4.73 2.44
C SER A 67 2.10 4.78 0.94
N PHE A 68 1.97 3.66 0.23
CA PHE A 68 2.30 3.55 -1.19
C PHE A 68 1.43 2.47 -1.85
N LEU A 69 1.02 2.71 -3.10
CA LEU A 69 0.31 1.72 -3.92
C LEU A 69 1.29 1.03 -4.87
N PHE A 70 1.43 -0.29 -4.74
CA PHE A 70 2.26 -1.09 -5.66
C PHE A 70 1.51 -1.46 -6.93
N SER A 71 0.44 -2.23 -6.79
CA SER A 71 -0.36 -2.68 -7.93
C SER A 71 -1.79 -2.98 -7.54
N VAL A 72 -2.70 -2.82 -8.50
CA VAL A 72 -4.10 -3.26 -8.40
C VAL A 72 -4.28 -4.42 -9.36
N SER A 73 -4.62 -5.61 -8.85
CA SER A 73 -4.63 -6.83 -9.66
C SER A 73 -5.95 -7.06 -10.40
N HIS A 74 -7.07 -7.14 -9.68
CA HIS A 74 -8.37 -7.48 -10.28
C HIS A 74 -9.53 -7.01 -9.41
N ASN A 75 -10.71 -6.87 -10.03
CA ASN A 75 -11.95 -6.61 -9.30
C ASN A 75 -12.38 -7.84 -8.51
N THR A 76 -12.78 -7.67 -7.26
CA THR A 76 -13.28 -8.77 -6.42
C THR A 76 -14.80 -8.87 -6.37
N SER A 77 -15.51 -7.75 -6.62
CA SER A 77 -16.97 -7.64 -6.55
C SER A 77 -17.68 -8.11 -7.84
N SER A 78 -17.05 -7.92 -9.01
CA SER A 78 -17.61 -8.36 -10.30
C SER A 78 -17.46 -9.87 -10.50
N PRO A 79 -18.48 -10.59 -11.00
CA PRO A 79 -18.41 -12.02 -11.29
C PRO A 79 -17.34 -12.37 -12.32
N ARG A 80 -16.97 -11.43 -13.20
CA ARG A 80 -15.94 -11.62 -14.23
C ARG A 80 -14.51 -11.47 -13.68
N LYS A 81 -14.35 -10.92 -12.47
CA LYS A 81 -13.06 -10.64 -11.82
C LYS A 81 -12.01 -10.06 -12.77
N ARG A 82 -12.44 -9.10 -13.58
CA ARG A 82 -11.59 -8.53 -14.62
C ARG A 82 -10.32 -7.94 -14.02
N VAL A 83 -9.20 -8.21 -14.69
CA VAL A 83 -7.89 -7.65 -14.37
C VAL A 83 -7.91 -6.14 -14.54
N VAL A 84 -7.34 -5.44 -13.57
CA VAL A 84 -7.20 -4.00 -13.56
C VAL A 84 -5.79 -3.66 -14.03
N THR A 85 -5.65 -2.69 -14.93
CA THR A 85 -4.37 -2.35 -15.56
C THR A 85 -3.97 -0.91 -15.28
N LEU A 86 -2.67 -0.65 -15.17
CA LEU A 86 -2.16 0.71 -15.00
C LEU A 86 -2.33 1.50 -16.30
N ALA A 87 -2.98 2.66 -16.23
CA ALA A 87 -3.10 3.59 -17.35
C ALA A 87 -2.48 4.94 -17.00
N SER A 88 -1.99 5.64 -18.02
CA SER A 88 -1.50 7.02 -17.89
C SER A 88 -2.63 8.03 -18.10
N SER A 89 -2.69 9.08 -17.27
CA SER A 89 -3.73 10.13 -17.39
C SER A 89 -3.77 10.75 -18.78
N SER A 90 -2.60 11.07 -19.35
CA SER A 90 -2.52 11.74 -20.66
C SER A 90 -3.17 10.95 -21.79
N VAL A 91 -3.09 9.62 -21.77
CA VAL A 91 -3.74 8.76 -22.77
C VAL A 91 -5.25 8.75 -22.55
N LEU A 92 -5.71 8.61 -21.31
CA LEU A 92 -7.13 8.55 -21.00
C LEU A 92 -7.82 9.89 -21.29
N ASP A 93 -7.18 11.00 -20.94
CA ASP A 93 -7.64 12.37 -21.19
C ASP A 93 -7.72 12.66 -22.69
N ARG A 94 -6.81 12.10 -23.50
CA ARG A 94 -6.84 12.24 -24.97
C ARG A 94 -7.95 11.41 -25.62
N VAL A 95 -8.14 10.17 -25.17
CA VAL A 95 -9.11 9.25 -25.79
C VAL A 95 -10.53 9.55 -25.33
N ARG A 96 -10.73 9.99 -24.08
CA ARG A 96 -12.04 10.31 -23.49
C ARG A 96 -11.96 11.48 -22.52
N PRO A 97 -11.93 12.75 -22.97
CA PRO A 97 -11.75 13.92 -22.09
C PRO A 97 -12.75 14.01 -20.92
N HIS A 98 -13.98 13.52 -21.11
CA HIS A 98 -15.07 13.59 -20.13
C HIS A 98 -15.18 12.31 -19.28
N TRP A 99 -14.15 11.48 -19.20
CA TRP A 99 -14.21 10.20 -18.51
C TRP A 99 -14.50 10.33 -17.00
N ARG A 100 -14.06 11.44 -16.39
CA ARG A 100 -14.27 11.74 -14.96
C ARG A 100 -15.73 12.04 -14.60
N SER A 101 -16.56 12.42 -15.57
CA SER A 101 -17.99 12.71 -15.37
C SER A 101 -18.91 11.57 -15.84
N MET A 102 -18.35 10.41 -16.17
CA MET A 102 -19.13 9.24 -16.58
C MET A 102 -19.91 8.65 -15.39
N ALA A 103 -20.99 7.93 -15.70
CA ALA A 103 -21.78 7.25 -14.69
C ALA A 103 -20.93 6.21 -13.93
N PRO A 104 -21.12 6.07 -12.60
CA PRO A 104 -20.45 5.06 -11.80
C PRO A 104 -20.70 3.64 -12.30
N MET A 105 -19.65 2.84 -12.45
CA MET A 105 -19.72 1.45 -12.92
C MET A 105 -19.26 0.46 -11.84
N PRO A 106 -19.82 -0.76 -11.84
CA PRO A 106 -19.45 -1.81 -10.88
C PRO A 106 -18.16 -2.56 -11.23
N GLU A 107 -17.50 -2.24 -12.35
CA GLU A 107 -16.33 -2.97 -12.83
C GLU A 107 -15.25 -2.00 -13.32
N ILE A 108 -14.10 -2.02 -12.65
CA ILE A 108 -12.96 -1.15 -12.95
C ILE A 108 -12.07 -1.80 -14.01
N GLN A 109 -11.57 -1.00 -14.94
CA GLN A 109 -10.74 -1.46 -16.05
C GLN A 109 -9.30 -1.01 -15.89
N HIS A 110 -9.14 0.27 -15.52
CA HIS A 110 -7.85 0.91 -15.40
C HIS A 110 -7.78 1.63 -14.06
N TYR A 111 -6.57 1.69 -13.50
CA TYR A 111 -6.26 2.59 -12.40
C TYR A 111 -5.12 3.51 -12.84
N LEU A 112 -5.11 4.70 -12.29
CA LEU A 112 -4.08 5.69 -12.49
C LEU A 112 -3.49 6.02 -11.14
N HIS A 113 -2.17 6.05 -11.08
CA HIS A 113 -1.45 6.37 -9.87
C HIS A 113 -0.38 7.41 -10.19
N ASP A 114 -0.44 8.55 -9.49
CA ASP A 114 0.62 9.55 -9.52
C ASP A 114 1.52 9.34 -8.30
N GLN A 115 2.82 9.17 -8.54
CA GLN A 115 3.81 9.01 -7.47
C GLN A 115 3.94 10.25 -6.57
N ARG A 116 3.48 11.42 -7.04
CA ARG A 116 3.45 12.66 -6.25
C ARG A 116 2.39 12.62 -5.16
N GLU A 117 1.30 11.89 -5.39
CA GLU A 117 0.22 11.70 -4.43
C GLU A 117 0.10 10.21 -4.08
N PRO A 118 1.03 9.66 -3.28
CA PRO A 118 1.13 8.21 -3.10
C PRO A 118 -0.05 7.59 -2.35
N LYS A 119 -0.87 8.43 -1.68
CA LYS A 119 -2.05 8.00 -0.91
C LYS A 119 -3.34 8.00 -1.72
N THR A 120 -3.33 8.58 -2.91
CA THR A 120 -4.50 8.67 -3.78
C THR A 120 -4.25 7.91 -5.08
N PHE A 121 -5.33 7.38 -5.64
CA PHE A 121 -5.30 6.81 -6.98
C PHE A 121 -6.65 7.07 -7.65
N GLU A 122 -6.64 7.17 -8.96
CA GLU A 122 -7.88 7.32 -9.73
C GLU A 122 -8.25 5.99 -10.38
N VAL A 123 -9.55 5.75 -10.52
CA VAL A 123 -10.08 4.54 -11.17
C VAL A 123 -10.92 4.90 -12.38
N TYR A 124 -10.81 4.08 -13.42
CA TYR A 124 -11.59 4.20 -14.64
C TYR A 124 -12.26 2.86 -14.99
N PRO A 125 -13.56 2.88 -15.36
CA PRO A 125 -14.52 3.99 -15.20
C PRO A 125 -14.71 4.41 -13.73
N PRO A 126 -15.41 5.54 -13.45
CA PRO A 126 -15.71 5.95 -12.08
C PRO A 126 -16.34 4.80 -11.29
N ALA A 127 -15.89 4.55 -10.07
CA ALA A 127 -16.38 3.45 -9.27
C ALA A 127 -17.78 3.72 -8.73
N ARG A 128 -18.62 2.70 -8.72
CA ARG A 128 -19.81 2.65 -7.86
C ARG A 128 -19.37 2.37 -6.41
N ALA A 129 -20.10 2.89 -5.42
CA ALA A 129 -19.85 2.53 -4.03
C ALA A 129 -19.94 1.01 -3.81
N GLY A 130 -18.94 0.45 -3.11
CA GLY A 130 -18.94 -0.96 -2.71
C GLY A 130 -18.28 -1.93 -3.71
N VAL A 131 -17.56 -1.41 -4.71
CA VAL A 131 -16.83 -2.21 -5.71
C VAL A 131 -15.52 -2.75 -5.17
#